data_AF-A0A7J7K979-F1
#
_entry.id   AF-A0A7J7K979-F1
#
_cell.length_a   1.000
_cell.length_b   1.000
_cell.length_c   1.000
_cell.angle_alpha   90.00
_cell.angle_beta   90.00
_cell.angle_gamma   90.00
#
_symmetry.space_group_name_H-M   'P 1'
#
loop_
_entity.id
_entity.type
_entity.pdbx_description
1 polymer ?
#
loop_
_entity_poly.entity_id
_entity_poly.type
_entity_poly.pdbx_seq_one_letter_code
_entity_poly.pdbx_strand_id
1 'polypeptide(L)'
;MSHELGHALGLTHTDGFVGDRCKCKGPVNSTLSTCIMHSSLNSEECDCGPEEDCNSKCCNPNTCRLYSNATCATGSCCDLETCTVRPISYPCRSVQDSQCDLPETCDGNSEWCPVDTYKRDGTECTNVEQGYCYGGKCNTHSSQCQFLWEGEKANDLCYTFFNNRCKRFSRLVTLLTMD
;
A
#
# COMPACT_ATOMS: atom_id res chain seq x y z
N MET A 1 -20.44 3.87 -2.05
CA MET A 1 -18.99 4.11 -1.88
C MET A 1 -18.25 2.82 -1.60
N SER A 2 -18.54 2.10 -0.51
CA SER A 2 -17.81 0.87 -0.14
C SER A 2 -17.95 -0.29 -1.13
N HIS A 3 -19.08 -0.40 -1.85
CA HIS A 3 -19.26 -1.41 -2.91
C HIS A 3 -18.26 -1.22 -4.05
N GLU A 4 -18.17 0.01 -4.59
CA GLU A 4 -17.24 0.33 -5.67
C GLU A 4 -15.77 0.26 -5.22
N LEU A 5 -15.47 0.57 -3.95
CA LEU A 5 -14.14 0.34 -3.38
C LEU A 5 -13.79 -1.16 -3.35
N GLY A 6 -14.77 -2.02 -3.05
CA GLY A 6 -14.59 -3.48 -3.12
C GLY A 6 -14.15 -3.92 -4.52
N HIS A 7 -14.79 -3.41 -5.57
CA HIS A 7 -14.37 -3.68 -6.94
C HIS A 7 -12.96 -3.18 -7.27
N ALA A 8 -12.61 -1.99 -6.81
CA ALA A 8 -11.26 -1.44 -6.98
C ALA A 8 -10.18 -2.28 -6.27
N LEU A 9 -10.54 -2.97 -5.19
CA LEU A 9 -9.68 -3.91 -4.46
C LEU A 9 -9.73 -5.35 -5.02
N GLY A 10 -10.39 -5.58 -6.16
CA GLY A 10 -10.44 -6.88 -6.82
C GLY A 10 -11.54 -7.82 -6.32
N LEU A 11 -12.50 -7.35 -5.51
CA LEU A 11 -13.64 -8.16 -5.11
C LEU A 11 -14.66 -8.26 -6.26
N THR A 12 -15.16 -9.47 -6.50
CA THR A 12 -16.23 -9.75 -7.46
C THR A 12 -17.60 -9.78 -6.77
N HIS A 13 -18.69 -9.71 -7.55
CA HIS A 13 -20.02 -10.02 -7.01
C HIS A 13 -20.07 -11.48 -6.54
N THR A 14 -20.84 -11.75 -5.50
CA THR A 14 -21.10 -13.13 -5.05
C THR A 14 -22.28 -13.68 -5.83
N ASP A 15 -22.05 -14.71 -6.64
CA ASP A 15 -23.08 -15.37 -7.45
C ASP A 15 -23.99 -16.23 -6.55
N GLY A 16 -25.01 -15.60 -5.96
CA GLY A 16 -26.04 -16.25 -5.16
C GLY A 16 -25.59 -16.59 -3.73
N PHE A 17 -26.26 -15.98 -2.75
CA PHE A 17 -26.30 -16.34 -1.32
C PHE A 17 -25.30 -17.40 -0.82
N VAL A 18 -24.02 -17.03 -0.75
CA VAL A 18 -23.10 -17.51 0.29
C VAL A 18 -22.50 -16.27 0.91
N GLY A 19 -23.29 -15.67 1.78
CA GLY A 19 -22.85 -14.58 2.63
C GLY A 19 -21.95 -15.12 3.72
N ASP A 20 -20.67 -15.26 3.43
CA ASP A 20 -19.71 -14.74 4.40
C ASP A 20 -19.83 -13.23 4.28
N ARG A 21 -20.72 -12.67 5.11
CA ARG A 21 -20.72 -11.26 5.45
C ARG A 21 -19.26 -10.89 5.57
N CYS A 22 -18.73 -10.05 4.69
CA CYS A 22 -17.51 -9.33 5.01
C CYS A 22 -17.78 -8.76 6.40
N LYS A 23 -17.09 -9.27 7.43
CA LYS A 23 -17.16 -8.72 8.78
C LYS A 23 -16.42 -7.39 8.74
N CYS A 24 -16.86 -6.46 7.91
CA CYS A 24 -16.77 -5.07 8.28
C CYS A 24 -17.70 -4.97 9.48
N LYS A 25 -17.13 -5.06 10.69
CA LYS A 25 -17.82 -4.53 11.88
C LYS A 25 -18.05 -3.06 11.53
N GLY A 26 -19.25 -2.76 11.01
CA GLY A 26 -19.68 -1.39 10.76
C GLY A 26 -19.64 -0.61 12.07
N PRO A 27 -19.70 0.72 12.02
CA PRO A 27 -19.67 1.54 13.24
C PRO A 27 -20.76 1.05 14.18
N VAL A 28 -20.33 0.53 15.34
CA VAL A 28 -21.22 0.08 16.41
C VAL A 28 -21.98 1.31 16.91
N ASN A 29 -23.27 1.09 17.22
CA ASN A 29 -24.23 2.15 17.47
C ASN A 29 -23.76 3.09 18.61
N SER A 30 -23.56 4.35 18.22
CA SER A 30 -23.05 5.49 18.99
C SER A 30 -23.69 5.66 20.37
N THR A 31 -22.95 5.38 21.45
CA THR A 31 -23.13 5.99 22.79
C THR A 31 -22.02 5.64 23.80
N LEU A 32 -21.12 4.70 23.50
CA LEU A 32 -19.91 4.46 24.31
C LEU A 32 -18.75 5.26 23.72
N SER A 33 -17.93 5.89 24.57
CA SER A 33 -16.64 6.49 24.19
C SER A 33 -15.82 5.43 23.46
N THR A 34 -15.92 5.41 22.14
CA THR A 34 -15.30 4.40 21.30
C THR A 34 -13.96 4.98 20.92
N CYS A 35 -12.87 4.25 21.21
CA CYS A 35 -11.59 4.53 20.59
C CYS A 35 -11.83 4.47 19.08
N ILE A 36 -11.79 5.63 18.45
CA ILE A 36 -11.93 5.78 17.02
C ILE A 36 -10.85 6.76 16.68
N MET A 37 -9.62 6.29 16.41
CA MET A 37 -8.48 7.14 16.03
C MET A 37 -8.90 8.22 15.03
N HIS A 38 -9.36 9.33 15.57
CA HIS A 38 -9.98 10.41 14.83
C HIS A 38 -9.03 11.55 15.02
N SER A 39 -8.39 11.95 13.93
CA SER A 39 -7.38 13.00 13.88
C SER A 39 -7.84 14.35 14.47
N SER A 40 -9.12 14.50 14.82
CA SER A 40 -9.70 15.69 15.44
C SER A 40 -9.90 15.59 16.95
N LEU A 41 -9.62 14.45 17.60
CA LEU A 41 -9.76 14.25 19.05
C LEU A 41 -8.39 13.95 19.67
N ASN A 42 -7.68 15.02 20.07
CA ASN A 42 -6.34 14.99 20.69
C ASN A 42 -6.30 14.34 22.10
N SER A 43 -7.06 13.27 22.34
CA SER A 43 -7.16 12.61 23.64
C SER A 43 -6.77 11.13 23.63
N GLU A 44 -6.58 10.53 22.46
CA GLU A 44 -6.19 9.12 22.28
C GLU A 44 -4.72 9.05 21.85
N GLU A 45 -3.95 8.15 22.46
CA GLU A 45 -2.55 7.89 22.13
C GLU A 45 -2.41 6.60 21.30
N CYS A 46 -3.41 5.73 21.35
CA CYS A 46 -3.44 4.47 20.62
C CYS A 46 -4.87 3.93 20.52
N ASP A 47 -5.09 3.04 19.55
CA ASP A 47 -6.34 2.31 19.37
C ASP A 47 -6.02 0.94 18.78
N CYS A 48 -6.47 -0.10 19.47
CA CYS A 48 -6.32 -1.50 19.07
C CYS A 48 -7.68 -2.15 18.78
N GLY A 49 -8.75 -1.35 18.68
CA GLY A 49 -10.13 -1.81 18.61
C GLY A 49 -10.74 -2.14 19.96
N PRO A 50 -11.93 -2.76 19.97
CA PRO A 50 -12.65 -3.11 21.20
C PRO A 50 -11.87 -4.15 22.03
N GLU A 51 -12.15 -4.20 23.34
CA GLU A 51 -11.46 -5.09 24.29
C GLU A 51 -11.46 -6.57 23.85
N GLU A 52 -12.53 -7.03 23.21
CA GLU A 52 -12.66 -8.39 22.70
C GLU A 52 -11.69 -8.74 21.55
N ASP A 53 -11.25 -7.75 20.77
CA ASP A 53 -10.36 -7.92 19.61
C ASP A 53 -8.95 -7.33 19.85
N CYS A 54 -8.76 -6.55 20.92
CA CYS A 54 -7.48 -5.90 21.21
C CYS A 54 -6.46 -6.91 21.78
N ASN A 55 -5.45 -7.24 20.97
CA ASN A 55 -4.33 -8.09 21.36
C ASN A 55 -3.04 -7.29 21.65
N SER A 56 -3.14 -5.96 21.80
CA SER A 56 -1.98 -5.11 22.06
C SER A 56 -1.55 -5.17 23.53
N LYS A 57 -0.25 -5.40 23.76
CA LYS A 57 0.36 -5.29 25.09
C LYS A 57 0.69 -3.84 25.48
N CYS A 58 0.57 -2.92 24.53
CA CYS A 58 1.04 -1.54 24.64
C CYS A 58 -0.10 -0.54 24.77
N CYS A 59 -1.31 -0.91 24.33
CA CYS A 59 -2.48 -0.05 24.32
C CYS A 59 -3.58 -0.57 25.26
N ASN A 60 -4.18 0.33 26.03
CA ASN A 60 -5.38 0.02 26.80
C ASN A 60 -6.64 0.28 25.96
N PRO A 61 -7.44 -0.74 25.61
CA PRO A 61 -8.61 -0.61 24.74
C PRO A 61 -9.77 0.18 25.36
N ASN A 62 -9.77 0.38 26.68
CA ASN A 62 -10.82 1.10 27.39
C ASN A 62 -10.51 2.58 27.58
N THR A 63 -9.23 2.96 27.57
CA THR A 63 -8.80 4.36 27.75
C THR A 63 -8.16 4.98 26.51
N CYS A 64 -7.93 4.19 25.45
CA CYS A 64 -7.25 4.58 24.21
C CYS A 64 -5.89 5.25 24.48
N ARG A 65 -5.18 4.75 25.51
CA ARG A 65 -3.91 5.31 25.98
C ARG A 65 -2.86 4.23 26.11
N LEU A 66 -1.60 4.65 26.00
CA LEU A 66 -0.47 3.78 26.22
C LEU A 66 -0.43 3.31 27.67
N TYR A 67 0.01 2.08 27.91
CA TYR A 67 0.40 1.68 29.26
C TYR A 67 1.61 2.48 29.73
N SER A 68 1.80 2.60 31.05
CA SER A 68 2.78 3.53 31.65
C SER A 68 4.24 3.33 31.24
N ASN A 69 4.60 2.18 30.67
CA ASN A 69 5.93 1.83 30.19
C ASN A 69 6.06 1.81 28.66
N ALA A 70 5.00 2.16 27.93
CA ALA A 70 4.97 2.17 26.48
C ALA A 70 5.25 3.57 25.95
N THR A 71 6.03 3.67 24.88
CA THR A 71 6.25 4.91 24.11
C THR A 71 5.59 4.87 22.74
N CYS A 72 5.11 3.69 22.33
CA CYS A 72 4.38 3.45 21.08
C CYS A 72 3.49 2.21 21.24
N ALA A 73 2.51 2.05 20.36
CA ALA A 73 1.65 0.85 20.33
C ALA A 73 1.27 0.37 18.93
N THR A 74 1.69 1.10 17.88
CA THR A 74 1.39 0.82 16.48
C THR A 74 2.53 1.29 15.59
N GLY A 75 2.46 1.03 14.29
CA GLY A 75 3.48 1.38 13.31
C GLY A 75 4.64 0.38 13.25
N SER A 76 5.29 0.30 12.09
CA SER A 76 6.36 -0.67 11.84
C SER A 76 7.69 -0.35 12.54
N CYS A 77 7.85 0.89 13.03
CA CYS A 77 8.96 1.29 13.89
C CYS A 77 8.65 1.17 15.38
N CYS A 78 7.53 0.56 15.78
CA CYS A 78 7.30 0.16 17.17
C CYS A 78 7.68 -1.31 17.37
N ASP A 79 8.45 -1.59 18.43
CA ASP A 79 8.60 -2.96 18.91
C ASP A 79 7.40 -3.29 19.82
N LEU A 80 6.46 -4.10 19.33
CA LEU A 80 5.22 -4.43 20.04
C LEU A 80 5.41 -5.38 21.23
N GLU A 81 6.62 -5.94 21.41
CA GLU A 81 6.94 -6.75 22.59
C GLU A 81 7.45 -5.89 23.74
N THR A 82 8.28 -4.89 23.45
CA THR A 82 8.81 -3.96 24.46
C THR A 82 8.02 -2.66 24.57
N CYS A 83 7.12 -2.40 23.63
CA CYS A 83 6.33 -1.17 23.49
C CYS A 83 7.20 0.09 23.35
N THR A 84 8.36 -0.04 22.70
CA THR A 84 9.32 1.05 22.51
C THR A 84 9.65 1.26 21.05
N VAL A 85 9.97 2.50 20.67
CA VAL A 85 10.41 2.80 19.30
C VAL A 85 11.69 2.03 18.98
N ARG A 86 11.74 1.46 17.77
CA ARG A 86 12.89 0.73 17.25
C ARG A 86 14.07 1.67 17.04
N PRO A 87 15.32 1.20 17.21
CA PRO A 87 16.49 2.06 17.11
C PRO A 87 16.67 2.64 15.70
N ILE A 88 17.44 3.72 15.62
CA ILE A 88 17.84 4.32 14.35
C ILE A 88 18.45 3.28 13.41
N SER A 89 18.19 3.42 12.11
CA SER A 89 18.67 2.52 11.06
C SER A 89 18.04 1.12 11.08
N TYR A 90 17.03 0.87 11.92
CA TYR A 90 16.25 -0.37 11.85
C TYR A 90 15.38 -0.39 10.58
N PRO A 91 15.44 -1.43 9.73
CA PRO A 91 14.64 -1.50 8.51
C PRO A 91 13.16 -1.71 8.84
N CYS A 92 12.29 -0.79 8.41
CA CYS A 92 10.86 -0.81 8.74
C CYS A 92 9.95 -1.26 7.60
N ARG A 93 10.51 -1.46 6.40
CA ARG A 93 9.83 -1.99 5.22
C ARG A 93 10.81 -2.85 4.42
N SER A 94 10.31 -3.90 3.79
CA SER A 94 11.11 -4.71 2.86
C SER A 94 11.15 -4.03 1.48
N VAL A 95 12.36 -3.95 0.92
CA VAL A 95 12.59 -3.49 -0.46
C VAL A 95 11.93 -4.46 -1.43
N GLN A 96 11.00 -3.95 -2.23
CA GLN A 96 10.19 -4.72 -3.19
C GLN A 96 10.94 -4.98 -4.50
N ASP A 97 11.73 -4.02 -4.96
CA ASP A 97 12.52 -4.10 -6.18
C ASP A 97 13.88 -3.44 -5.94
N SER A 98 14.94 -4.24 -5.85
CA SER A 98 16.28 -3.72 -5.52
C SER A 98 16.86 -2.76 -6.57
N GLN A 99 16.29 -2.72 -7.78
CA GLN A 99 16.74 -1.83 -8.85
C GLN A 99 16.09 -0.45 -8.75
N CYS A 100 14.89 -0.34 -8.17
CA CYS A 100 14.10 0.90 -8.17
C CYS A 100 13.63 1.37 -6.79
N ASP A 101 13.48 0.47 -5.83
CA ASP A 101 12.96 0.74 -4.50
C ASP A 101 14.10 1.05 -3.51
N LEU A 102 13.90 2.04 -2.64
CA LEU A 102 14.91 2.46 -1.65
C LEU A 102 14.53 1.92 -0.26
N PRO A 103 15.51 1.57 0.59
CA PRO A 103 15.20 1.10 1.93
C PRO A 103 14.87 2.26 2.87
N GLU A 104 13.70 2.21 3.52
CA GLU A 104 13.40 3.07 4.67
C GLU A 104 13.86 2.44 5.97
N THR A 105 14.33 3.30 6.87
CA THR A 105 14.74 2.90 8.22
C THR A 105 14.13 3.82 9.27
N CYS A 106 13.90 3.28 10.46
CA CYS A 106 13.43 4.04 11.60
C CYS A 106 14.43 5.13 11.97
N ASP A 107 13.92 6.28 12.39
CA ASP A 107 14.72 7.42 12.86
C ASP A 107 15.11 7.31 14.34
N GLY A 108 14.55 6.33 15.06
CA GLY A 108 14.75 6.12 16.50
C GLY A 108 13.80 6.92 17.41
N ASN A 109 12.93 7.76 16.83
CA ASN A 109 12.08 8.70 17.58
C ASN A 109 10.59 8.56 17.24
N SER A 110 10.27 8.07 16.04
CA SER A 110 8.91 7.86 15.54
C SER A 110 8.57 6.37 15.49
N GLU A 111 7.34 6.04 15.90
CA GLU A 111 6.76 4.70 15.75
C GLU A 111 6.38 4.36 14.30
N TRP A 112 6.25 5.39 13.45
CA TRP A 112 5.96 5.28 12.03
C TRP A 112 7.23 5.25 11.21
N CYS A 113 7.28 4.32 10.26
CA CYS A 113 8.28 4.32 9.21
C CYS A 113 8.18 5.61 8.39
N PRO A 114 9.30 6.19 7.95
CA PRO A 114 9.29 7.30 7.00
C PRO A 114 8.44 6.99 5.77
N VAL A 115 8.04 8.04 5.06
CA VAL A 115 7.31 7.90 3.79
C VAL A 115 8.11 7.03 2.83
N ASP A 116 7.42 6.12 2.15
CA ASP A 116 8.00 5.23 1.14
C ASP A 116 8.64 6.05 0.00
N THR A 117 9.91 5.80 -0.27
CA THR A 117 10.70 6.49 -1.29
C THR A 117 11.32 5.50 -2.26
N TYR A 118 11.48 5.95 -3.50
CA TYR A 118 12.06 5.14 -4.56
C TYR A 118 12.92 6.00 -5.49
N LYS A 119 13.74 5.35 -6.30
CA LYS A 119 14.51 6.02 -7.36
C LYS A 119 13.56 6.77 -8.27
N ARG A 120 13.95 7.97 -8.67
CA ARG A 120 13.15 8.84 -9.55
C ARG A 120 12.59 8.07 -10.74
N ASP A 121 11.31 8.31 -11.05
CA ASP A 121 10.67 7.77 -12.24
C ASP A 121 11.48 8.11 -13.51
N GLY A 122 11.59 7.14 -14.42
CA GLY A 122 12.42 7.26 -15.63
C GLY A 122 13.89 6.90 -15.42
N THR A 123 14.34 6.54 -14.21
CA THR A 123 15.68 5.99 -13.99
C THR A 123 15.81 4.64 -14.68
N GLU A 124 16.82 4.45 -15.52
CA GLU A 124 17.11 3.15 -16.14
C GLU A 124 17.45 2.11 -15.06
N CYS A 125 16.76 0.97 -15.07
CA CYS A 125 16.85 0.00 -13.99
C CYS A 125 17.58 -1.29 -14.38
N THR A 126 17.61 -1.65 -15.66
CA THR A 126 18.22 -2.88 -16.17
C THR A 126 19.02 -2.60 -17.44
N ASN A 127 20.06 -3.41 -17.67
CA ASN A 127 20.90 -3.35 -18.88
C ASN A 127 20.56 -4.48 -19.88
N VAL A 128 19.54 -5.31 -19.59
CA VAL A 128 19.17 -6.48 -20.41
C VAL A 128 18.21 -6.08 -21.54
N GLU A 129 17.24 -5.23 -21.22
CA GLU A 129 16.28 -4.65 -22.16
C GLU A 129 15.96 -3.22 -21.72
N GLN A 130 15.20 -2.46 -22.51
CA GLN A 130 14.73 -1.14 -22.08
C GLN A 130 13.80 -1.29 -20.88
N GLY A 131 14.19 -0.71 -19.75
CA GLY A 131 13.44 -0.74 -18.51
C GLY A 131 13.68 0.49 -17.67
N TYR A 132 12.60 1.06 -17.14
CA TYR A 132 12.65 2.28 -16.33
C TYR A 132 11.91 2.11 -15.02
N CYS A 133 12.44 2.70 -13.95
CA CYS A 133 11.75 2.81 -12.68
C CYS A 133 10.47 3.63 -12.86
N TYR A 134 9.37 3.11 -12.34
CA TYR A 134 8.14 3.86 -12.18
C TYR A 134 7.39 3.34 -10.95
N GLY A 135 7.13 4.22 -9.98
CA GLY A 135 6.45 3.85 -8.74
C GLY A 135 7.18 2.77 -7.94
N GLY A 136 8.51 2.86 -7.87
CA GLY A 136 9.36 1.91 -7.12
C GLY A 136 9.60 0.56 -7.78
N LYS A 137 9.09 0.31 -9.00
CA LYS A 137 9.32 -0.96 -9.72
C LYS A 137 10.05 -0.74 -11.04
N CYS A 138 10.90 -1.70 -11.41
CA CYS A 138 11.54 -1.74 -12.72
C CYS A 138 10.53 -2.20 -13.77
N ASN A 139 10.02 -1.27 -14.58
CA ASN A 139 9.02 -1.57 -15.60
C ASN A 139 9.72 -1.84 -16.92
N THR A 140 9.69 -3.10 -17.34
CA THR A 140 10.12 -3.52 -18.67
C THR A 140 8.91 -3.95 -19.51
N HIS A 141 9.05 -3.93 -20.83
CA HIS A 141 7.96 -4.36 -21.71
C HIS A 141 7.62 -5.85 -21.51
N SER A 142 8.64 -6.68 -21.32
CA SER A 142 8.46 -8.10 -21.03
C SER A 142 7.75 -8.32 -19.69
N SER A 143 8.10 -7.56 -18.64
CA SER A 143 7.43 -7.66 -17.33
C SER A 143 5.93 -7.30 -17.39
N GLN A 144 5.56 -6.35 -18.26
CA GLN A 144 4.17 -5.96 -18.46
C GLN A 144 3.37 -7.04 -19.20
N CYS A 145 3.95 -7.64 -20.24
CA CYS A 145 3.33 -8.79 -20.93
C CYS A 145 3.14 -9.98 -19.99
N GLN A 146 4.13 -10.27 -19.14
CA GLN A 146 4.05 -11.33 -18.16
C GLN A 146 2.93 -11.06 -17.14
N PHE A 147 2.83 -9.83 -16.63
CA PHE A 147 1.80 -9.46 -15.65
C PHE A 147 0.38 -9.50 -16.23
N LEU A 148 0.19 -9.03 -17.47
CA LEU A 148 -1.13 -8.93 -18.08
C LEU A 148 -1.64 -10.23 -18.71
N TRP A 149 -0.73 -11.03 -19.28
CA TRP A 149 -1.09 -12.15 -20.15
C TRP A 149 -0.29 -13.43 -19.89
N GLU A 150 0.57 -13.45 -18.88
CA GLU A 150 1.57 -14.52 -18.68
C GLU A 150 2.35 -14.81 -19.97
N GLY A 151 2.59 -13.76 -20.75
CA GLY A 151 3.13 -13.86 -22.10
C GLY A 151 4.40 -13.04 -22.30
N GLU A 152 4.94 -13.13 -23.50
CA GLU A 152 6.19 -12.47 -23.88
C GLU A 152 5.95 -11.30 -24.84
N LYS A 153 6.93 -10.40 -24.89
CA LYS A 153 6.97 -9.30 -25.85
C LYS A 153 6.81 -9.83 -27.29
N ALA A 154 5.89 -9.25 -28.05
CA ALA A 154 5.74 -9.56 -29.47
C ALA A 154 6.88 -8.95 -30.32
N ASN A 155 7.03 -9.41 -31.56
CA ASN A 155 7.95 -8.80 -32.52
C ASN A 155 7.60 -7.32 -32.77
N ASP A 156 8.60 -6.45 -32.94
CA ASP A 156 8.42 -5.00 -33.16
C ASP A 156 7.52 -4.65 -34.37
N LEU A 157 7.45 -5.54 -35.37
CA LEU A 157 6.51 -5.42 -36.50
C LEU A 157 5.04 -5.42 -36.06
N CYS A 158 4.69 -6.12 -34.97
CA CYS A 158 3.35 -6.13 -34.42
C CYS A 158 2.92 -4.72 -33.99
N TYR A 159 3.77 -4.05 -33.20
CA TYR A 159 3.51 -2.70 -32.72
C TYR A 159 3.43 -1.70 -33.88
N THR A 160 4.35 -1.80 -34.84
CA THR A 160 4.36 -0.91 -36.01
C THR A 160 3.12 -1.09 -36.88
N PHE A 161 2.64 -2.31 -37.05
CA PHE A 161 1.48 -2.62 -37.89
C PHE A 161 0.16 -2.23 -37.22
N PHE A 162 0.02 -2.45 -35.92
CA PHE A 162 -1.23 -2.23 -35.19
C PHE A 162 -1.31 -0.82 -34.58
N ASN A 163 -0.26 -0.27 -33.96
CA ASN A 163 -0.32 1.03 -33.29
C ASN A 163 -0.51 2.20 -34.28
N ASN A 164 -0.01 2.08 -35.50
CA ASN A 164 -0.11 3.11 -36.54
C ASN A 164 -1.41 3.05 -37.36
N ARG A 165 -2.31 2.13 -37.05
CA ARG A 165 -3.64 2.06 -37.67
C ARG A 165 -4.65 2.47 -36.61
N CYS A 166 -5.47 3.50 -36.85
CA CYS A 166 -6.64 3.79 -36.01
C CYS A 166 -7.68 2.65 -36.13
N LYS A 167 -7.38 1.49 -35.53
CA LYS A 167 -8.30 0.37 -35.37
C LYS A 167 -8.70 0.27 -33.90
N ARG A 168 -9.78 -0.46 -33.63
CA ARG A 168 -10.45 -0.59 -32.33
C ARG A 168 -9.54 -1.00 -31.14
N PHE A 169 -8.31 -1.48 -31.41
CA PHE A 169 -7.31 -1.87 -30.39
C PHE A 169 -6.07 -0.96 -30.34
N SER A 170 -6.01 0.09 -31.15
CA SER A 170 -4.87 1.00 -31.22
C SER A 170 -5.20 2.29 -30.49
N ARG A 171 -4.53 2.54 -29.37
CA ARG A 171 -4.56 3.83 -28.67
C ARG A 171 -3.14 4.23 -28.32
N LEU A 172 -2.48 4.96 -29.21
CA LEU A 172 -1.55 5.99 -28.74
C LEU A 172 -2.40 7.18 -28.32
N VAL A 173 -2.22 7.65 -27.08
CA VAL A 173 -2.64 9.01 -26.73
C VAL A 173 -1.61 9.92 -27.38
N THR A 174 -1.85 10.34 -28.62
CA THR A 174 -1.12 11.45 -29.20
C THR A 174 -1.56 12.68 -28.42
N LEU A 175 -0.73 13.13 -27.47
CA LEU A 175 -0.72 14.54 -27.09
C LEU A 175 -0.46 15.30 -28.39
N LEU A 176 -1.53 15.81 -28.98
CA LEU A 176 -1.43 16.84 -30.00
C LEU A 176 -0.65 17.99 -29.34
N THR A 177 0.62 18.10 -29.69
CA THR A 177 1.39 19.32 -29.46
C THR A 177 0.61 20.43 -30.14
N MET A 178 0.13 21.38 -29.35
CA MET A 178 -0.38 22.64 -29.85
C MET A 178 0.83 23.44 -30.36
N ASP A 179 0.89 23.64 -31.66
CA ASP A 179 1.51 24.78 -32.34
C ASP A 179 0.62 25.16 -33.52
#